data_AF-A0A2G9MNJ2-F1
#
_entry.id   AF-A0A2G9MNJ2-F1
#
_cell.length_a   1.000
_cell.length_b   1.000
_cell.length_c   1.000
_cell.angle_alpha   90.00
_cell.angle_beta   90.00
_cell.angle_gamma   90.00
#
_symmetry.space_group_name_H-M   'P 1'
#
loop_
_entity.id
_entity.type
_entity.pdbx_description
1 polymer ?
#
loop_
_entity_poly.entity_id
_entity_poly.type
_entity_poly.pdbx_seq_one_letter_code
_entity_poly.pdbx_strand_id
1 'polypeptide(L)'
;PNILLNAKTVTDSTLSRMKTQQDEIKEAVSTMQEAISQGAVNEQFEKEEYKIDTCLKSMKEYEEYMKLIAEMDDIDEQLDVKTDVLYNYVWAEEYNDAREHIDEVQPLIQEMIKNLEKRQATGIEKIPDDFVESWHDYHDAFNLLREFVDWWQERSYRYADDKYEEFSKAIAESLEADAERTWEQTIIEVDGWYENNIRLCVGVLE
;
A
#
# COMPACT_ATOMS: atom_id res chain seq x y z
N PRO A 1 -4.98 2.46 15.38
CA PRO A 1 -5.48 1.07 15.52
C PRO A 1 -6.82 0.74 14.79
N ASN A 2 -7.90 1.54 14.90
CA ASN A 2 -9.21 1.16 14.33
C ASN A 2 -9.45 1.52 12.85
N ILE A 3 -8.62 2.37 12.26
CA ILE A 3 -8.91 2.97 10.95
C ILE A 3 -8.37 2.08 9.80
N LEU A 4 -7.15 1.54 9.94
CA LEU A 4 -6.58 0.50 9.05
C LEU A 4 -7.45 -0.76 9.01
N LEU A 5 -7.90 -1.23 10.17
CA LEU A 5 -8.81 -2.37 10.29
C LEU A 5 -10.16 -2.11 9.58
N ASN A 6 -10.67 -0.88 9.65
CA ASN A 6 -11.89 -0.49 8.95
C ASN A 6 -11.67 -0.40 7.43
N ALA A 7 -10.54 0.15 6.98
CA ALA A 7 -10.18 0.16 5.56
C ALA A 7 -10.05 -1.27 5.01
N LYS A 8 -9.34 -2.17 5.72
CA LYS A 8 -9.22 -3.60 5.40
C LYS A 8 -10.59 -4.29 5.37
N THR A 9 -11.45 -4.06 6.36
CA THR A 9 -12.79 -4.68 6.42
C THR A 9 -13.71 -4.20 5.29
N VAL A 10 -13.71 -2.89 5.00
CA VAL A 10 -14.51 -2.31 3.90
C VAL A 10 -14.01 -2.86 2.56
N THR A 11 -12.70 -2.85 2.36
CA THR A 11 -12.10 -3.30 1.10
C THR A 11 -12.18 -4.83 0.90
N ASP A 12 -12.15 -5.64 1.97
CA ASP A 12 -12.43 -7.09 1.92
C ASP A 12 -13.88 -7.37 1.50
N SER A 13 -14.83 -6.58 2.00
CA SER A 13 -16.24 -6.70 1.61
C SER A 13 -16.46 -6.35 0.13
N THR A 14 -15.76 -5.32 -0.36
CA THR A 14 -15.78 -4.92 -1.77
C THR A 14 -15.10 -5.97 -2.65
N LEU A 15 -13.97 -6.53 -2.21
CA LEU A 15 -13.27 -7.62 -2.90
C LEU A 15 -14.15 -8.88 -3.01
N SER A 16 -14.86 -9.23 -1.95
CA SER A 16 -15.80 -10.36 -1.96
C SER A 16 -16.93 -10.15 -2.96
N ARG A 17 -17.55 -8.97 -2.95
CA ARG A 17 -18.59 -8.59 -3.93
C ARG A 17 -18.05 -8.63 -5.35
N MET A 18 -16.84 -8.12 -5.58
CA MET A 18 -16.21 -8.13 -6.90
C MET A 18 -15.96 -9.56 -7.41
N LYS A 19 -15.53 -10.49 -6.55
CA LYS A 19 -15.35 -11.90 -6.95
C LYS A 19 -16.65 -12.53 -7.42
N THR A 20 -17.75 -12.29 -6.71
CA THR A 20 -19.09 -12.73 -7.15
C THR A 20 -19.43 -12.16 -8.52
N GLN A 21 -19.23 -10.85 -8.71
CA GLN A 21 -19.47 -10.19 -10.00
C GLN A 21 -18.57 -10.71 -11.13
N GLN A 22 -17.33 -11.08 -10.83
CA GLN A 22 -16.40 -11.64 -11.82
C GLN A 22 -16.91 -13.00 -12.31
N ASP A 23 -17.46 -13.83 -11.43
CA ASP A 23 -18.02 -15.13 -11.80
C ASP A 23 -19.30 -14.96 -12.63
N GLU A 24 -20.17 -14.00 -12.28
CA GLU A 24 -21.35 -13.62 -13.09
C GLU A 24 -20.95 -13.17 -14.51
N ILE A 25 -19.91 -12.33 -14.63
CA ILE A 25 -19.40 -11.87 -15.93
C ILE A 25 -18.85 -13.05 -16.75
N LYS A 26 -18.09 -13.97 -16.14
CA LYS A 26 -17.56 -15.16 -16.84
C LYS A 26 -18.69 -16.05 -17.37
N GLU A 27 -19.75 -16.22 -16.59
CA GLU A 27 -20.93 -16.99 -17.00
C GLU A 27 -21.66 -16.33 -18.18
N ALA A 28 -21.85 -15.01 -18.11
CA ALA A 28 -22.44 -14.24 -19.21
C ALA A 28 -21.61 -14.36 -20.50
N VAL A 29 -20.28 -14.23 -20.42
CA VAL A 29 -19.36 -14.42 -21.56
C VAL A 29 -19.51 -15.82 -22.16
N SER A 30 -19.58 -16.86 -21.33
CA SER A 30 -19.77 -18.24 -21.81
C SER A 30 -21.08 -18.38 -22.59
N THR A 31 -22.17 -17.81 -22.07
CA THR A 31 -23.49 -17.85 -22.71
C THR A 31 -23.49 -17.07 -24.04
N MET A 32 -22.82 -15.92 -24.06
CA MET A 32 -22.63 -15.12 -25.26
C MET A 32 -21.82 -15.86 -26.33
N GLN A 33 -20.71 -16.51 -25.96
CA GLN A 33 -19.91 -17.33 -26.87
C GLN A 33 -20.71 -18.52 -27.44
N GLU A 34 -21.57 -19.14 -26.63
CA GLU A 34 -22.50 -20.17 -27.10
C GLU A 34 -23.48 -19.60 -28.14
N ALA A 35 -24.06 -18.42 -27.92
CA ALA A 35 -24.96 -17.78 -28.88
C ALA A 35 -24.27 -17.40 -30.21
N ILE A 36 -23.01 -16.94 -30.18
CA ILE A 36 -22.17 -16.72 -31.38
C ILE A 36 -22.03 -18.03 -32.15
N SER A 37 -21.68 -19.11 -31.46
CA SER A 37 -21.44 -20.41 -32.10
C SER A 37 -22.71 -20.96 -32.79
N GLN A 38 -23.88 -20.44 -32.41
CA GLN A 38 -25.18 -20.73 -33.02
C GLN A 38 -25.59 -19.73 -34.13
N GLY A 39 -24.72 -18.78 -34.49
CA GLY A 39 -24.88 -17.88 -35.63
C GLY A 39 -25.46 -16.50 -35.33
N ALA A 40 -25.57 -16.11 -34.05
CA ALA A 40 -26.05 -14.78 -33.64
C ALA A 40 -24.86 -13.81 -33.48
N VAL A 41 -24.28 -13.33 -34.57
CA VAL A 41 -23.26 -12.26 -34.52
C VAL A 41 -23.83 -10.98 -35.09
N ASN A 42 -23.83 -9.91 -34.29
CA ASN A 42 -24.13 -8.56 -34.76
C ASN A 42 -23.13 -7.56 -34.17
N GLU A 43 -23.12 -6.34 -34.69
CA GLU A 43 -22.22 -5.23 -34.31
C GLU A 43 -22.35 -4.79 -32.83
N GLN A 44 -23.43 -5.21 -32.17
CA GLN A 44 -23.66 -4.95 -30.75
C GLN A 44 -22.87 -5.94 -29.87
N PHE A 45 -22.63 -7.15 -30.37
CA PHE A 45 -21.83 -8.17 -29.72
C PHE A 45 -20.36 -7.73 -29.56
N GLU A 46 -19.72 -7.23 -30.62
CA GLU A 46 -18.31 -6.77 -30.57
C GLU A 46 -18.11 -5.63 -29.56
N LYS A 47 -19.14 -4.79 -29.35
CA LYS A 47 -19.13 -3.72 -28.35
C LYS A 47 -19.31 -4.24 -26.92
N GLU A 48 -20.07 -5.31 -26.74
CA GLU A 48 -20.28 -5.95 -25.44
C GLU A 48 -19.05 -6.77 -25.02
N GLU A 49 -18.42 -7.50 -25.94
CA GLU A 49 -17.17 -8.23 -25.70
C GLU A 49 -16.02 -7.30 -25.27
N TYR A 50 -15.81 -6.18 -25.99
CA TYR A 50 -14.79 -5.19 -25.63
C TYR A 50 -15.01 -4.58 -24.22
N LYS A 51 -16.27 -4.36 -23.82
CA LYS A 51 -16.60 -3.87 -22.47
C LYS A 51 -16.27 -4.90 -21.40
N ILE A 52 -16.51 -6.18 -21.67
CA ILE A 52 -16.25 -7.25 -20.71
C ILE A 52 -14.74 -7.48 -20.53
N ASP A 53 -13.97 -7.50 -21.61
CA ASP A 53 -12.50 -7.61 -21.52
C ASP A 53 -11.90 -6.45 -20.71
N THR A 54 -12.40 -5.24 -20.94
CA THR A 54 -12.02 -4.06 -20.14
C THR A 54 -12.37 -4.26 -18.67
N CYS A 55 -13.57 -4.80 -18.38
CA CYS A 55 -14.00 -5.02 -17.01
C CYS A 55 -13.19 -6.08 -16.27
N LEU A 56 -12.93 -7.22 -16.90
CA LEU A 56 -12.13 -8.30 -16.33
C LEU A 56 -10.70 -7.82 -16.05
N LYS A 57 -10.16 -6.95 -16.91
CA LYS A 57 -8.88 -6.29 -16.67
C LYS A 57 -8.93 -5.39 -15.44
N SER A 58 -9.92 -4.50 -15.34
CA SER A 58 -10.08 -3.62 -14.17
C SER A 58 -10.30 -4.39 -12.86
N MET A 59 -11.06 -5.49 -12.89
CA MET A 59 -11.21 -6.37 -11.74
C MET A 59 -9.87 -6.97 -11.30
N LYS A 60 -9.03 -7.42 -12.24
CA LYS A 60 -7.71 -7.94 -11.94
C LYS A 60 -6.78 -6.87 -11.34
N GLU A 61 -6.80 -5.65 -11.89
CA GLU A 61 -6.05 -4.51 -11.35
C GLU A 61 -6.48 -4.21 -9.90
N TYR A 62 -7.79 -4.26 -9.63
CA TYR A 62 -8.32 -4.11 -8.27
C TYR A 62 -7.89 -5.24 -7.32
N GLU A 63 -7.86 -6.50 -7.77
CA GLU A 63 -7.34 -7.62 -6.97
C GLU A 63 -5.86 -7.43 -6.61
N GLU A 64 -5.05 -6.94 -7.55
CA GLU A 64 -3.63 -6.67 -7.33
C GLU A 64 -3.44 -5.52 -6.34
N TYR A 65 -4.21 -4.43 -6.48
CA TYR A 65 -4.26 -3.34 -5.50
C TYR A 65 -4.63 -3.82 -4.10
N MET A 66 -5.63 -4.70 -3.99
CA MET A 66 -6.06 -5.25 -2.71
C MET A 66 -4.99 -6.10 -2.02
N LYS A 67 -4.16 -6.81 -2.78
CA LYS A 67 -3.01 -7.52 -2.21
C LYS A 67 -1.99 -6.55 -1.64
N LEU A 68 -1.72 -5.44 -2.35
CA LEU A 68 -0.79 -4.42 -1.87
C LEU A 68 -1.28 -3.79 -0.55
N ILE A 69 -2.59 -3.54 -0.40
CA ILE A 69 -3.17 -3.06 0.87
C ILE A 69 -2.93 -4.07 2.01
N ALA A 70 -3.15 -5.36 1.75
CA ALA A 70 -2.91 -6.40 2.75
C ALA A 70 -1.42 -6.56 3.11
N GLU A 71 -0.53 -6.44 2.12
CA GLU A 71 0.93 -6.42 2.32
C GLU A 71 1.36 -5.22 3.17
N MET A 72 0.78 -4.04 2.94
CA MET A 72 1.10 -2.82 3.70
C MET A 72 0.76 -2.98 5.19
N ASP A 73 -0.39 -3.58 5.52
CA ASP A 73 -0.83 -3.83 6.90
C ASP A 73 0.14 -4.77 7.64
N ASP A 74 0.66 -5.78 6.95
CA ASP A 74 1.66 -6.71 7.50
C ASP A 74 3.03 -6.04 7.69
N ILE A 75 3.46 -5.19 6.75
CA ILE A 75 4.70 -4.41 6.87
C ILE A 75 4.60 -3.42 8.03
N ASP A 76 3.47 -2.74 8.19
CA ASP A 76 3.23 -1.77 9.27
C ASP A 76 3.32 -2.42 10.65
N GLU A 77 2.66 -3.58 10.85
CA GLU A 77 2.72 -4.34 12.09
C GLU A 77 4.14 -4.80 12.42
N GLN A 78 4.88 -5.29 11.42
CA GLN A 78 6.29 -5.67 11.60
C GLN A 78 7.18 -4.48 11.93
N LEU A 79 6.97 -3.35 11.25
CA LEU A 79 7.75 -2.13 11.44
C LEU A 79 7.57 -1.58 12.85
N ASP A 80 6.33 -1.48 13.34
CA ASP A 80 6.01 -1.02 14.70
C ASP A 80 6.78 -1.84 15.76
N VAL A 81 6.63 -3.16 15.70
CA VAL A 81 7.31 -4.09 16.62
C VAL A 81 8.83 -3.95 16.56
N LYS A 82 9.41 -3.83 15.36
CA LYS A 82 10.87 -3.75 15.18
C LYS A 82 11.41 -2.40 15.62
N THR A 83 10.69 -1.30 15.37
CA THR A 83 11.09 0.03 15.84
C THR A 83 11.01 0.13 17.35
N ASP A 84 10.00 -0.46 17.99
CA ASP A 84 9.90 -0.52 19.45
C ASP A 84 11.09 -1.26 20.08
N VAL A 85 11.46 -2.41 19.53
CA VAL A 85 12.63 -3.17 19.99
C VAL A 85 13.91 -2.34 19.83
N LEU A 86 14.11 -1.73 18.67
CA LEU A 86 15.26 -0.85 18.41
C LEU A 86 15.34 0.30 19.41
N TYR A 87 14.24 1.01 19.66
CA TYR A 87 14.22 2.13 20.59
C TYR A 87 14.51 1.71 22.03
N ASN A 88 14.10 0.51 22.44
CA ASN A 88 14.48 -0.02 23.75
C ASN A 88 16.00 -0.19 23.90
N TYR A 89 16.70 -0.68 22.88
CA TYR A 89 18.18 -0.76 22.91
C TYR A 89 18.83 0.61 22.89
N VAL A 90 18.32 1.55 22.08
CA VAL A 90 18.82 2.93 22.05
C VAL A 90 18.67 3.62 23.41
N TRP A 91 17.52 3.45 24.08
CA TRP A 91 17.29 4.00 25.43
C TRP A 91 18.11 3.30 26.52
N ALA A 92 18.41 2.02 26.35
CA ALA A 92 19.29 1.28 27.25
C ALA A 92 20.79 1.61 27.03
N GLU A 93 21.12 2.45 26.05
CA GLU A 93 22.48 2.74 25.59
C GLU A 93 23.24 1.48 25.09
N GLU A 94 22.50 0.45 24.67
CA GLU A 94 22.99 -0.83 24.14
C GLU A 94 23.19 -0.72 22.62
N TYR A 95 24.04 0.22 22.20
CA TYR A 95 24.14 0.63 20.79
C TYR A 95 24.70 -0.43 19.83
N ASN A 96 25.45 -1.42 20.32
CA ASN A 96 25.89 -2.53 19.49
C ASN A 96 24.70 -3.38 19.01
N ASP A 97 23.78 -3.68 19.93
CA ASP A 97 22.57 -4.45 19.64
C ASP A 97 21.56 -3.58 18.86
N ALA A 98 21.48 -2.27 19.18
CA ALA A 98 20.70 -1.33 18.38
C ALA A 98 21.11 -1.32 16.90
N ARG A 99 22.42 -1.42 16.61
CA ARG A 99 22.91 -1.46 15.22
C ARG A 99 22.31 -2.61 14.42
N GLU A 100 22.25 -3.81 15.01
CA GLU A 100 21.69 -5.00 14.35
C GLU A 100 20.19 -4.80 14.07
N HIS A 101 19.46 -4.15 14.97
CA HIS A 101 18.04 -3.86 14.78
C HIS A 101 17.76 -2.75 13.76
N ILE A 102 18.68 -1.80 13.53
CA ILE A 102 18.56 -0.86 12.40
C ILE A 102 18.54 -1.61 11.07
N ASP A 103 19.36 -2.66 10.93
CA ASP A 103 19.44 -3.48 9.72
C ASP A 103 18.17 -4.34 9.51
N GLU A 104 17.35 -4.55 10.55
CA GLU A 104 16.04 -5.18 10.45
C GLU A 104 14.92 -4.19 10.08
N VAL A 105 15.02 -2.93 10.53
CA VAL A 105 14.01 -1.88 10.31
C VAL A 105 14.07 -1.30 8.89
N GLN A 106 15.27 -0.96 8.40
CA GLN A 106 15.41 -0.30 7.09
C GLN A 106 14.80 -1.09 5.91
N PRO A 107 14.96 -2.42 5.81
CA PRO A 107 14.33 -3.19 4.74
C PRO A 107 12.79 -3.09 4.75
N LEU A 108 12.16 -3.06 5.93
CA LEU A 108 10.70 -2.93 6.05
C LEU A 108 10.22 -1.57 5.55
N ILE A 109 10.93 -0.49 5.90
CA ILE A 109 10.63 0.85 5.37
C ILE A 109 10.78 0.87 3.85
N GLN A 110 11.82 0.22 3.31
CA GLN A 110 12.02 0.12 1.86
C GLN A 110 10.93 -0.71 1.16
N GLU A 111 10.39 -1.73 1.81
CA GLU A 111 9.22 -2.48 1.34
C GLU A 111 7.96 -1.63 1.35
N MET A 112 7.79 -0.78 2.38
CA MET A 112 6.70 0.19 2.48
C MET A 112 6.69 1.14 1.28
N ILE A 113 7.83 1.76 0.99
CA ILE A 113 8.01 2.67 -0.16
C ILE A 113 7.64 1.95 -1.47
N LYS A 114 8.16 0.74 -1.70
CA LYS A 114 7.87 -0.04 -2.91
C LYS A 114 6.38 -0.39 -3.02
N ASN A 115 5.72 -0.65 -1.89
CA ASN A 115 4.29 -0.92 -1.87
C ASN A 115 3.50 0.32 -2.29
N LEU A 116 3.83 1.48 -1.73
CA LEU A 116 3.22 2.77 -2.08
C LEU A 116 3.42 3.10 -3.56
N GLU A 117 4.62 2.98 -4.10
CA GLU A 117 4.91 3.20 -5.53
C GLU A 117 4.07 2.28 -6.42
N LYS A 118 3.95 0.99 -6.07
CA LYS A 118 3.12 0.04 -6.81
C LYS A 118 1.65 0.41 -6.75
N ARG A 119 1.13 0.81 -5.59
CA ARG A 119 -0.26 1.28 -5.42
C ARG A 119 -0.51 2.51 -6.27
N GLN A 120 0.39 3.50 -6.21
CA GLN A 120 0.32 4.71 -7.02
C GLN A 120 0.28 4.38 -8.53
N ALA A 121 1.11 3.42 -8.97
CA ALA A 121 1.15 2.98 -10.36
C ALA A 121 -0.14 2.29 -10.85
N THR A 122 -0.99 1.78 -9.95
CA THR A 122 -2.31 1.24 -10.34
C THR A 122 -3.29 2.33 -10.79
N GLY A 123 -3.11 3.57 -10.33
CA GLY A 123 -4.05 4.67 -10.56
C GLY A 123 -5.41 4.50 -9.86
N ILE A 124 -5.57 3.50 -8.99
CA ILE A 124 -6.81 3.27 -8.21
C ILE A 124 -6.92 4.28 -7.07
N GLU A 125 -5.79 4.61 -6.47
CA GLU A 125 -5.67 5.49 -5.32
C GLU A 125 -4.72 6.65 -5.66
N LYS A 126 -5.07 7.86 -5.23
CA LYS A 126 -4.20 9.01 -5.39
C LYS A 126 -3.31 9.13 -4.15
N ILE A 127 -2.11 8.57 -4.25
CA ILE A 127 -1.08 8.74 -3.24
C ILE A 127 -0.32 10.05 -3.53
N PRO A 128 -0.30 11.02 -2.59
CA PRO A 128 0.48 12.24 -2.73
C PRO A 128 1.98 11.94 -2.81
N ASP A 129 2.72 12.67 -3.67
CA ASP A 129 4.17 12.44 -3.84
C ASP A 129 4.97 12.77 -2.57
N ASP A 130 4.55 13.82 -1.85
CA ASP A 130 5.09 14.21 -0.55
C ASP A 130 4.88 13.16 0.53
N PHE A 131 3.79 12.38 0.46
CA PHE A 131 3.59 11.22 1.33
C PHE A 131 4.59 10.09 1.02
N VAL A 132 4.93 9.85 -0.26
CA VAL A 132 5.96 8.84 -0.58
C VAL A 132 7.35 9.35 -0.19
N GLU A 133 7.61 10.65 -0.38
CA GLU A 133 8.85 11.32 0.01
C GLU A 133 9.08 11.26 1.53
N SER A 134 8.05 11.42 2.36
CA SER A 134 8.20 11.28 3.82
C SER A 134 8.65 9.89 4.26
N TRP A 135 8.26 8.83 3.54
CA TRP A 135 8.77 7.48 3.80
C TRP A 135 10.24 7.31 3.37
N HIS A 136 10.67 8.01 2.32
CA HIS A 136 12.10 8.08 1.97
C HIS A 136 12.90 8.84 3.03
N ASP A 137 12.39 9.96 3.53
CA ASP A 137 13.02 10.72 4.60
C ASP A 137 13.08 9.90 5.90
N TYR A 138 12.01 9.15 6.22
CA TYR A 138 11.98 8.22 7.34
C TYR A 138 13.05 7.12 7.20
N HIS A 139 13.20 6.54 6.01
CA HIS A 139 14.26 5.57 5.72
C HIS A 139 15.66 6.17 5.95
N ASP A 140 15.88 7.38 5.44
CA ASP A 140 17.17 8.07 5.51
C ASP A 140 17.50 8.51 6.94
N ALA A 141 16.50 8.80 7.77
CA ALA A 141 16.70 9.05 9.19
C ALA A 141 17.40 7.86 9.88
N PHE A 142 17.08 6.61 9.53
CA PHE A 142 17.79 5.45 10.11
C PHE A 142 19.26 5.35 9.71
N ASN A 143 19.70 6.02 8.63
CA ASN A 143 21.13 6.18 8.36
C ASN A 143 21.79 7.12 9.37
N LEU A 144 21.11 8.20 9.79
CA LEU A 144 21.59 9.09 10.85
C LEU A 144 21.68 8.37 12.19
N LEU A 145 20.71 7.50 12.50
CA LEU A 145 20.76 6.67 13.70
C LEU A 145 21.94 5.68 13.65
N ARG A 146 22.23 5.09 12.48
CA ARG A 146 23.41 4.24 12.28
C ARG A 146 24.71 5.03 12.48
N GLU A 147 24.82 6.23 11.92
CA GLU A 147 25.97 7.12 12.10
C GLU A 147 26.15 7.50 13.58
N PHE A 148 25.06 7.80 14.29
CA PHE A 148 25.08 8.03 15.74
C PHE A 148 25.71 6.86 16.49
N VAL A 149 25.26 5.63 16.21
CA VAL A 149 25.79 4.41 16.84
C VAL A 149 27.28 4.24 16.54
N ASP A 150 27.69 4.44 15.28
CA ASP A 150 29.10 4.36 14.87
C ASP A 150 29.97 5.37 15.63
N TRP A 151 29.56 6.64 15.70
CA TRP A 151 30.29 7.68 16.44
C TRP A 151 30.33 7.43 17.95
N TRP A 152 29.25 6.88 18.51
CA TRP A 152 29.22 6.50 19.92
C TRP A 152 30.25 5.41 20.23
N GLN A 153 30.33 4.38 19.40
CA GLN A 153 31.32 3.30 19.52
C GLN A 153 32.76 3.83 19.45
N GLU A 154 33.00 4.82 18.59
CA GLU A 154 34.29 5.51 18.48
C GLU A 154 34.60 6.46 19.65
N ARG A 155 33.66 6.63 20.59
CA ARG A 155 33.72 7.58 21.72
C ARG A 155 33.80 9.05 21.28
N SER A 156 33.29 9.32 20.09
CA SER A 156 33.18 10.65 19.50
C SER A 156 31.84 11.29 19.88
N TYR A 157 31.57 11.40 21.19
CA TYR A 157 30.23 11.68 21.72
C TYR A 157 29.60 12.97 21.19
N ARG A 158 30.38 14.02 20.97
CA ARG A 158 29.85 15.26 20.38
C ARG A 158 29.26 15.02 18.98
N TYR A 159 29.95 14.26 18.14
CA TYR A 159 29.47 13.93 16.80
C TYR A 159 28.29 12.95 16.86
N ALA A 160 28.29 12.05 17.84
CA ALA A 160 27.14 11.18 18.10
C ALA A 160 25.90 12.03 18.45
N ASP A 161 26.01 12.93 19.44
CA ASP A 161 24.91 13.81 19.85
C ASP A 161 24.38 14.64 18.68
N ASP A 162 25.27 15.23 17.87
CA ASP A 162 24.90 15.99 16.66
C ASP A 162 24.06 15.10 15.70
N LYS A 163 24.44 13.83 15.52
CA LYS A 163 23.71 12.88 14.67
C LYS A 163 22.38 12.41 15.24
N TYR A 164 22.30 12.25 16.56
CA TYR A 164 21.05 11.91 17.21
C TYR A 164 20.03 13.06 17.15
N GLU A 165 20.49 14.31 17.23
CA GLU A 165 19.65 15.49 17.02
C GLU A 165 19.13 15.56 15.59
N GLU A 166 20.00 15.36 14.59
CA GLU A 166 19.62 15.27 13.17
C GLU A 166 18.58 14.15 12.95
N PHE A 167 18.81 12.96 13.51
CA PHE A 167 17.87 11.83 13.47
C PHE A 167 16.51 12.19 14.07
N SER A 168 16.50 12.70 15.29
CA SER A 168 15.27 13.02 16.03
C SER A 168 14.42 14.05 15.27
N LYS A 169 15.08 15.03 14.65
CA LYS A 169 14.43 16.02 13.81
C LYS A 169 13.83 15.39 12.54
N ALA A 170 14.60 14.58 11.82
CA ALA A 170 14.15 13.93 10.59
C ALA A 170 12.93 13.00 10.84
N ILE A 171 12.95 12.25 11.94
CA ILE A 171 11.81 11.42 12.35
C ILE A 171 10.57 12.27 12.63
N ALA A 172 10.72 13.37 13.38
CA ALA A 172 9.60 14.25 13.70
C ALA A 172 8.96 14.86 12.44
N GLU A 173 9.79 15.32 11.49
CA GLU A 173 9.33 15.88 10.21
C GLU A 173 8.62 14.81 9.35
N SER A 174 9.14 13.59 9.31
CA SER A 174 8.55 12.48 8.55
C SER A 174 7.19 12.04 9.11
N LEU A 175 7.08 11.97 10.45
CA LEU A 175 5.83 11.58 11.13
C LEU A 175 4.73 12.65 11.01
N GLU A 176 5.09 13.93 10.93
CA GLU A 176 4.12 15.00 10.70
C GLU A 176 3.46 14.86 9.33
N ALA A 177 4.23 14.54 8.29
CA ALA A 177 3.71 14.30 6.94
C ALA A 177 2.81 13.05 6.85
N ASP A 178 3.11 11.98 7.59
CA ASP A 178 2.27 10.77 7.65
C ASP A 178 0.89 11.05 8.28
N ALA A 179 0.86 11.89 9.33
CA ALA A 179 -0.35 12.21 10.08
C ALA A 179 -1.41 13.01 9.28
N GLU A 180 -1.02 13.64 8.17
CA GLU A 180 -1.94 14.44 7.34
C GLU A 180 -2.85 13.58 6.46
N ARG A 181 -2.53 12.29 6.28
CA ARG A 181 -3.32 11.40 5.44
C ARG A 181 -4.39 10.65 6.23
N THR A 182 -5.65 10.79 5.81
CA THR A 182 -6.75 9.99 6.38
C THR A 182 -7.09 8.82 5.46
N TRP A 183 -7.23 7.63 6.05
CA TRP A 183 -7.75 6.45 5.35
C TRP A 183 -9.16 6.64 4.81
N GLU A 184 -9.94 7.59 5.37
CA GLU A 184 -11.25 7.95 4.84
C GLU A 184 -11.14 8.42 3.38
N GLN A 185 -10.14 9.25 3.08
CA GLN A 185 -9.87 9.72 1.72
C GLN A 185 -9.52 8.55 0.79
N THR A 186 -8.65 7.63 1.24
CA THR A 186 -8.32 6.40 0.51
C THR A 186 -9.57 5.56 0.21
N ILE A 187 -10.43 5.32 1.20
CA ILE A 187 -11.66 4.53 1.00
C ILE A 187 -12.55 5.19 -0.05
N ILE A 188 -12.75 6.51 0.02
CA ILE A 188 -13.58 7.25 -0.95
C ILE A 188 -13.01 7.13 -2.37
N GLU A 189 -11.69 7.25 -2.53
CA GLU A 189 -11.03 7.16 -3.84
C GLU A 189 -11.15 5.75 -4.43
N VAL A 190 -10.87 4.72 -3.63
CA VAL A 190 -10.93 3.32 -4.03
C VAL A 190 -12.37 2.91 -4.37
N ASP A 191 -13.34 3.26 -3.52
CA ASP A 191 -14.75 2.99 -3.79
C ASP A 191 -15.23 3.73 -5.05
N GLY A 192 -14.86 5.01 -5.19
CA GLY A 192 -15.16 5.78 -6.39
C GLY A 192 -14.57 5.18 -7.67
N TRP A 193 -13.34 4.66 -7.59
CA TRP A 193 -12.72 3.96 -8.71
C TRP A 193 -13.47 2.67 -9.04
N TYR A 194 -13.80 1.85 -8.03
CA TYR A 194 -14.56 0.61 -8.21
C TYR A 194 -15.93 0.86 -8.85
N GLU A 195 -16.65 1.88 -8.38
CA GLU A 195 -17.97 2.25 -8.92
C GLU A 195 -17.88 2.62 -10.41
N ASN A 196 -16.85 3.37 -10.81
CA ASN A 196 -16.69 3.86 -12.18
C ASN A 196 -16.12 2.83 -13.16
N ASN A 197 -15.34 1.86 -12.68
CA ASN A 197 -14.60 0.93 -13.55
C ASN A 197 -15.12 -0.51 -13.49
N ILE A 198 -15.81 -0.91 -12.42
CA ILE A 198 -16.24 -2.30 -12.21
C ILE A 198 -17.76 -2.39 -12.06
N ARG A 199 -18.38 -1.58 -11.18
CA ARG A 199 -19.83 -1.71 -10.92
C ARG A 199 -20.68 -1.46 -12.17
N LEU A 200 -20.29 -0.49 -13.00
CA LEU A 200 -20.97 -0.19 -14.24
C LEU A 200 -20.96 -1.36 -15.23
N CYS A 201 -20.01 -2.29 -15.14
CA CYS A 201 -20.00 -3.48 -16.01
C CYS A 201 -21.10 -4.47 -15.67
N VAL A 202 -21.41 -4.62 -14.38
CA VAL A 202 -22.37 -5.60 -13.88
C VAL A 202 -23.79 -5.17 -14.21
N GLY A 203 -24.05 -3.85 -14.21
CA GLY A 203 -25.32 -3.29 -14.68
C GLY A 203 -25.56 -3.39 -16.19
N VAL A 204 -24.61 -3.89 -17.00
CA VAL A 204 -24.81 -4.18 -18.43
C VAL A 204 -25.42 -5.58 -18.63
N LEU A 205 -25.41 -6.44 -17.60
CA LEU A 205 -25.99 -7.78 -17.65
C LEU A 205 -27.48 -7.85 -17.23
N GLU A 206 -28.03 -6.74 -16.73
CA GLU A 206 -29.46 -6.55 -16.41
C GLU A 206 -30.22 -5.85 -17.55
#